data_AF-A0A7J9HEV3-F1
#
_entry.id   AF-A0A7J9HEV3-F1
#
_cell.length_a   1.000
_cell.length_b   1.000
_cell.length_c   1.000
_cell.angle_alpha   90.00
_cell.angle_beta   90.00
_cell.angle_gamma   90.00
#
_symmetry.space_group_name_H-M   'P 1'
#
loop_
_entity.id
_entity.type
_entity.pdbx_description
1 polymer ?
#
loop_
_entity_poly.entity_id
_entity_poly.type
_entity_poly.pdbx_seq_one_letter_code
_entity_poly.pdbx_strand_id
1 'polypeptide(L)'
;MCLVATAFCTVGMLVNNDFKVIGREAREFELGETKYYVVVIFSAIINQCFFLGAIGVVFCASSLLSAVVIAVLLPVTEILAVFFFNEKFQAEKGVSLALSLWGFISYFYGEIKQSKKKKPDPETEMASSLLPNTLKSSV
;
A
#
# COMPACT_ATOMS: atom_id res chain seq x y z
N MET A 1 0.88 -11.60 -10.13
CA MET A 1 1.40 -11.36 -8.76
C MET A 1 0.54 -12.03 -7.70
N CYS A 2 -0.76 -11.67 -7.56
CA CYS A 2 -1.60 -12.16 -6.46
C CYS A 2 -1.73 -13.69 -6.37
N LEU A 3 -1.98 -14.39 -7.48
CA LEU A 3 -2.10 -15.86 -7.47
C LEU A 3 -0.81 -16.56 -7.04
N VAL A 4 0.35 -16.08 -7.53
CA VAL A 4 1.65 -16.64 -7.16
C VAL A 4 1.98 -16.33 -5.70
N ALA A 5 1.65 -15.12 -5.23
CA ALA A 5 1.82 -14.75 -3.83
C ALA A 5 0.91 -15.60 -2.91
N THR A 6 -0.36 -15.79 -3.26
CA THR A 6 -1.26 -16.65 -2.51
C THR A 6 -0.76 -18.09 -2.49
N ALA A 7 -0.36 -18.64 -3.64
CA ALA A 7 0.22 -19.98 -3.71
C ALA A 7 1.47 -20.11 -2.84
N PHE A 8 2.38 -19.13 -2.91
CA PHE A 8 3.58 -19.10 -2.07
C PHE A 8 3.25 -19.04 -0.57
N CYS A 9 2.31 -18.18 -0.17
CA CYS A 9 1.84 -18.12 1.22
C CYS A 9 1.19 -19.44 1.66
N THR A 10 0.35 -20.05 0.81
CA THR A 10 -0.28 -21.35 1.11
C THR A 10 0.75 -22.46 1.25
N VAL A 11 1.75 -22.51 0.37
CA VAL A 11 2.85 -23.48 0.47
C VAL A 11 3.68 -23.24 1.73
N GLY A 12 3.99 -21.98 2.06
CA GLY A 12 4.69 -21.63 3.29
C GLY A 12 3.95 -22.09 4.55
N MET A 13 2.65 -21.83 4.62
CA MET A 13 1.80 -22.30 5.73
C MET A 13 1.70 -23.83 5.78
N LEU A 14 1.68 -24.49 4.62
CA LEU A 14 1.63 -25.95 4.55
C LEU A 14 2.93 -26.58 5.07
N VAL A 15 4.08 -26.05 4.67
CA VAL A 15 5.41 -26.50 5.12
C VAL A 15 5.59 -26.26 6.62
N ASN A 16 5.15 -25.11 7.13
CA ASN A 16 5.23 -24.76 8.55
C ASN A 16 4.21 -25.48 9.44
N ASN A 17 3.29 -26.27 8.86
CA ASN A 17 2.18 -26.92 9.58
C ASN A 17 1.24 -25.92 10.29
N ASP A 18 1.15 -24.67 9.82
CA ASP A 18 0.33 -23.62 10.43
C ASP A 18 -1.15 -24.03 10.50
N PHE A 19 -1.62 -24.82 9.53
CA PHE A 19 -3.00 -25.37 9.54
C PHE A 19 -3.33 -26.22 10.78
N LYS A 20 -2.36 -26.91 11.38
CA LYS A 20 -2.55 -27.63 12.65
C LYS A 20 -2.56 -26.69 13.84
N VAL A 21 -1.84 -25.59 13.75
CA VAL A 21 -1.70 -24.59 14.81
C VAL A 21 -2.97 -23.74 14.93
N ILE A 22 -3.62 -23.41 13.81
CA ILE A 22 -4.88 -22.64 13.77
C ILE A 22 -5.95 -23.22 14.70
N GLY A 23 -6.14 -24.55 14.70
CA GLY A 23 -7.12 -25.19 15.56
C GLY A 23 -6.78 -25.11 17.06
N ARG A 24 -5.48 -25.06 17.39
CA ARG A 24 -5.02 -24.84 18.77
C ARG A 24 -5.21 -23.38 19.18
N GLU A 25 -4.82 -22.44 18.33
CA GLU A 25 -5.01 -21.00 18.57
C GLU A 25 -6.48 -20.63 18.75
N ALA A 26 -7.37 -21.23 17.96
CA ALA A 26 -8.80 -20.99 18.09
C ALA A 26 -9.36 -21.46 19.45
N ARG A 27 -8.82 -22.54 20.03
CA ARG A 27 -9.22 -23.04 21.37
C ARG A 27 -8.61 -22.23 22.52
N GLU A 28 -7.42 -21.68 22.30
CA GLU A 28 -6.72 -20.80 23.27
C GLU A 28 -7.21 -19.35 23.18
N PHE A 29 -8.04 -19.01 22.19
CA PHE A 29 -8.56 -17.66 22.01
C PHE A 29 -9.55 -17.29 23.13
N GLU A 30 -9.18 -16.32 23.96
CA GLU A 30 -9.93 -15.90 25.16
C GLU A 30 -11.38 -15.48 24.87
N LEU A 31 -11.65 -15.00 23.66
CA LEU A 31 -12.96 -14.52 23.21
C LEU A 31 -13.85 -15.65 22.64
N GLY A 32 -13.33 -16.87 22.52
CA GLY A 32 -14.00 -18.07 22.07
C GLY A 32 -13.69 -18.47 20.61
N GLU A 33 -13.70 -19.78 20.37
CA GLU A 33 -13.34 -20.42 19.10
C GLU A 33 -14.14 -19.89 17.91
N THR A 34 -15.46 -19.73 18.05
CA THR A 34 -16.31 -19.20 16.97
C THR A 34 -15.94 -17.77 16.60
N LYS A 35 -15.60 -16.92 17.58
CA LYS A 35 -15.22 -15.53 17.30
C LYS A 35 -13.86 -15.44 16.63
N TYR A 36 -12.93 -16.32 16.98
CA TYR A 36 -11.64 -16.44 16.28
C TYR A 36 -11.86 -16.67 14.79
N TYR A 37 -12.64 -17.70 14.42
CA TYR A 37 -12.89 -17.99 13.00
C TYR A 37 -13.63 -16.85 12.30
N VAL A 38 -14.61 -16.22 12.95
CA VAL A 38 -15.31 -15.05 12.38
C VAL A 38 -14.34 -13.91 12.11
N VAL A 39 -13.46 -13.56 13.05
CA VAL A 39 -12.47 -12.48 12.88
C VAL A 39 -11.47 -12.83 11.78
N VAL A 40 -10.96 -14.06 11.75
CA VAL A 40 -9.99 -14.52 10.74
C VAL A 40 -10.61 -14.49 9.33
N ILE A 41 -11.82 -15.03 9.17
CA ILE A 41 -12.53 -15.04 7.88
C ILE A 41 -12.84 -13.60 7.45
N PHE A 42 -13.37 -12.77 8.35
CA PHE A 42 -13.72 -11.39 8.02
C PHE A 42 -12.49 -10.55 7.67
N SER A 43 -11.38 -10.75 8.39
CA SER A 43 -10.07 -10.15 8.08
C SER A 43 -9.58 -10.58 6.70
N ALA A 44 -9.68 -11.87 6.36
CA ALA A 44 -9.32 -12.36 5.03
C ALA A 44 -10.17 -11.73 3.92
N ILE A 45 -11.48 -11.57 4.14
CA ILE A 45 -12.39 -10.90 3.20
C ILE A 45 -12.00 -9.43 3.01
N ILE A 46 -11.79 -8.67 4.10
CA ILE A 46 -11.37 -7.26 4.02
C ILE A 46 -10.06 -7.13 3.24
N ASN A 47 -9.09 -8.01 3.53
CA ASN A 47 -7.80 -7.98 2.87
C ASN A 47 -7.93 -8.29 1.36
N GLN A 48 -8.76 -9.27 0.97
CA GLN A 48 -9.05 -9.54 -0.44
C GLN A 48 -9.74 -8.37 -1.13
N CYS A 49 -10.72 -7.74 -0.49
CA CYS A 49 -11.39 -6.53 -1.00
C CYS A 49 -10.40 -5.38 -1.18
N PHE A 50 -9.45 -5.21 -0.25
CA PHE A 50 -8.41 -4.19 -0.35
C PHE A 50 -7.50 -4.42 -1.57
N PHE A 51 -7.02 -5.65 -1.78
CA PHE A 51 -6.24 -5.99 -2.98
C PHE A 51 -7.04 -5.80 -4.27
N LEU A 52 -8.32 -6.19 -4.26
CA LEU A 52 -9.20 -5.96 -5.41
C LEU A 52 -9.38 -4.46 -5.69
N GLY A 53 -9.56 -3.64 -4.65
CA GLY A 53 -9.63 -2.19 -4.75
C GLY A 53 -8.34 -1.58 -5.32
N ALA A 54 -7.18 -2.01 -4.83
CA ALA A 54 -5.89 -1.59 -5.35
C ALA A 54 -5.75 -1.91 -6.84
N ILE A 55 -6.08 -3.14 -7.25
CA ILE A 55 -6.07 -3.56 -8.66
C ILE A 55 -7.06 -2.74 -9.50
N GLY A 56 -8.27 -2.48 -8.97
CA GLY A 56 -9.27 -1.66 -9.64
C GLY A 56 -8.78 -0.23 -9.94
N VAL A 57 -8.08 0.39 -8.99
CA VAL A 57 -7.47 1.71 -9.18
C VAL A 57 -6.36 1.68 -10.22
N VAL A 58 -5.55 0.60 -10.25
CA VAL A 58 -4.50 0.42 -11.27
C VAL A 58 -5.10 0.42 -12.68
N PHE A 59 -6.19 -0.32 -12.89
CA PHE A 59 -6.85 -0.43 -14.19
C PHE A 59 -7.59 0.84 -14.61
N CYS A 60 -8.18 1.57 -13.67
CA CYS A 60 -8.98 2.77 -13.96
C CYS A 60 -8.11 4.02 -14.21
N ALA A 61 -6.99 4.17 -13.50
CA ALA A 61 -6.14 5.35 -13.56
C ALA A 61 -4.68 5.02 -13.88
N SER A 62 -3.94 4.53 -12.88
CA SER A 62 -2.52 4.14 -13.04
C SER A 62 -1.99 3.42 -11.80
N SER A 63 -0.90 2.68 -11.96
CA SER A 63 -0.18 2.05 -10.84
C SER A 63 0.36 3.06 -9.83
N LEU A 64 0.78 4.24 -10.28
CA LEU A 64 1.27 5.31 -9.40
C LEU A 64 0.14 5.82 -8.50
N LEU A 65 -1.05 6.06 -9.07
CA LEU A 65 -2.21 6.53 -8.29
C LEU A 65 -2.68 5.47 -7.29
N SER A 66 -2.66 4.18 -7.65
CA SER A 66 -2.97 3.10 -6.72
C SER A 66 -1.98 3.05 -5.54
N ALA A 67 -0.68 3.20 -5.81
CA ALA A 67 0.34 3.25 -4.77
C ALA A 67 0.15 4.46 -3.84
N VAL A 68 -0.14 5.65 -4.39
CA VAL A 68 -0.43 6.85 -3.59
C VAL A 68 -1.67 6.66 -2.72
N VAL A 69 -2.74 6.04 -3.24
CA VAL A 69 -3.95 5.74 -2.46
C VAL A 69 -3.65 4.78 -1.32
N ILE A 70 -2.94 3.67 -1.58
CA ILE A 70 -2.51 2.73 -0.53
C ILE A 70 -1.67 3.45 0.52
N ALA A 71 -0.75 4.28 0.07
CA ALA A 71 0.15 5.01 0.94
C ALA A 71 -0.61 6.05 1.80
N VAL A 72 -1.67 6.69 1.30
CA VAL A 72 -2.54 7.55 2.14
C VAL A 72 -3.41 6.72 3.09
N LEU A 73 -3.80 5.50 2.74
CA LEU A 73 -4.58 4.62 3.61
C LEU A 73 -3.79 4.16 4.85
N LEU A 74 -2.47 3.93 4.73
CA LEU A 74 -1.60 3.50 5.83
C LEU A 74 -1.66 4.41 7.08
N PRO A 75 -1.38 5.73 7.01
CA PRO A 75 -1.45 6.60 8.17
C PRO A 75 -2.88 6.73 8.71
N VAL A 76 -3.91 6.61 7.85
CA VAL A 76 -5.31 6.62 8.29
C VAL A 76 -5.61 5.40 9.15
N THR A 77 -5.17 4.20 8.75
CA THR A 77 -5.32 2.99 9.55
C THR A 77 -4.57 3.05 10.88
N GLU A 78 -3.37 3.64 10.90
CA GLU A 78 -2.60 3.83 12.13
C GLU A 78 -3.33 4.76 13.13
N ILE A 79 -3.86 5.90 12.66
CA ILE A 79 -4.64 6.82 13.50
C ILE A 79 -5.88 6.12 14.05
N LEU A 80 -6.58 5.35 13.21
CA LEU A 80 -7.76 4.60 13.62
C LEU A 80 -7.41 3.55 14.68
N ALA A 81 -6.30 2.85 14.52
CA ALA A 81 -5.80 1.89 15.50
C ALA A 81 -5.51 2.55 16.86
N VAL A 82 -4.81 3.70 16.86
CA VAL A 82 -4.54 4.46 18.10
C VAL A 82 -5.83 4.87 18.80
N PHE A 83 -6.84 5.33 18.03
CA PHE A 83 -8.12 5.76 18.61
C PHE A 83 -8.95 4.59 19.15
N PHE A 84 -9.07 3.49 18.39
CA PHE A 84 -9.96 2.38 18.71
C PHE A 84 -9.42 1.50 19.83
N PHE A 85 -8.11 1.25 19.86
CA PHE A 85 -7.56 0.32 20.83
C PHE A 85 -7.56 0.88 22.24
N ASN A 86 -7.45 2.21 22.44
CA ASN A 86 -7.55 2.93 23.73
C ASN A 86 -6.92 2.22 24.96
N GLU A 87 -5.97 1.32 24.71
CA GLU A 87 -5.30 0.53 25.71
C GLU A 87 -4.22 1.38 26.37
N LYS A 88 -3.73 0.96 27.53
CA LYS A 88 -2.50 1.50 28.12
C LYS A 88 -1.33 1.19 27.18
N PHE A 89 -1.20 1.96 26.11
CA PHE A 89 -0.11 1.89 25.17
C PHE A 89 1.15 2.22 25.95
N GLN A 90 1.86 1.17 26.36
CA GLN A 90 3.19 1.27 26.93
C GLN A 90 4.00 2.20 26.03
N ALA A 91 4.62 3.25 26.60
CA ALA A 91 5.14 4.39 25.84
C ALA A 91 6.05 3.96 24.67
N GLU A 92 6.74 2.83 24.80
CA GLU A 92 7.57 2.19 23.78
C GLU A 92 6.80 1.85 22.48
N LYS A 93 5.57 1.32 22.57
CA LYS A 93 4.73 1.02 21.40
C LYS A 93 4.24 2.29 20.72
N GLY A 94 3.94 3.34 21.50
CA GLY A 94 3.55 4.66 20.98
C GLY A 94 4.70 5.40 20.31
N VAL A 95 5.91 5.31 20.86
CA VAL A 95 7.12 5.91 20.27
C VAL A 95 7.50 5.20 18.97
N SER A 96 7.40 3.87 18.91
CA SER A 96 7.57 3.10 17.67
C SER A 96 6.59 3.55 16.58
N LEU A 97 5.32 3.71 16.95
CA LEU A 97 4.27 4.16 16.03
C LEU A 97 4.53 5.60 15.56
N ALA A 98 4.90 6.52 16.47
CA ALA A 98 5.25 7.89 16.13
C ALA A 98 6.49 7.99 15.22
N LEU A 99 7.53 7.18 15.46
CA LEU A 99 8.72 7.13 14.60
C LEU A 99 8.40 6.56 13.21
N SER A 100 7.54 5.54 13.14
CA SER A 100 7.07 4.99 11.86
C SER A 100 6.28 6.03 11.07
N LEU A 101 5.42 6.80 11.74
CA LEU A 101 4.63 7.87 11.13
C LEU A 101 5.52 9.05 10.70
N TRP A 102 6.53 9.40 11.50
CA TRP A 102 7.54 10.39 11.14
C TRP A 102 8.34 10.00 9.90
N GLY A 103 8.77 8.73 9.81
CA GLY A 103 9.45 8.19 8.62
C GLY A 103 8.56 8.23 7.38
N PHE A 104 7.28 7.88 7.55
CA PHE A 104 6.29 7.93 6.48
C PHE A 104 6.04 9.35 5.96
N ILE A 105 5.89 10.32 6.87
CA ILE A 105 5.73 11.74 6.54
C ILE A 105 6.98 12.29 5.86
N SER A 106 8.18 11.89 6.31
CA SER A 106 9.46 12.30 5.69
C SER A 106 9.59 11.79 4.25
N TYR A 107 9.18 10.54 3.99
CA TYR A 107 9.16 9.97 2.64
C TYR A 107 8.20 10.73 1.72
N PHE A 108 6.96 10.96 2.16
CA PHE A 108 5.98 11.74 1.39
C PHE A 108 6.43 13.18 1.15
N TYR A 109 7.08 13.81 2.14
CA TYR A 109 7.64 15.15 1.97
C TYR A 109 8.73 15.17 0.90
N GLY A 110 9.57 14.12 0.86
CA GLY A 110 10.55 13.90 -0.21
C GLY A 110 9.91 13.72 -1.58
N GLU A 111 8.88 12.88 -1.69
CA GLU A 111 8.17 12.57 -2.93
C GLU A 111 7.41 13.78 -3.50
N ILE A 112 6.75 14.57 -2.63
CA ILE A 112 6.05 15.81 -3.00
C ILE A 112 7.06 16.88 -3.42
N LYS A 113 8.20 17.00 -2.74
CA LYS A 113 9.26 17.97 -3.08
C LYS A 113 9.98 17.61 -4.39
N GLN A 114 10.16 16.33 -4.67
CA GLN A 114 10.68 15.83 -5.96
C GLN A 114 9.65 16.02 -7.09
N SER A 115 8.36 15.78 -6.82
CA SER A 115 7.29 16.04 -7.80
C SER A 115 7.15 17.52 -8.15
N LYS A 116 7.40 18.44 -7.21
CA LYS A 116 7.46 19.90 -7.49
C LYS A 116 8.70 20.33 -8.28
N LYS A 117 9.81 19.58 -8.21
CA LYS A 117 11.02 19.82 -9.03
C LYS A 117 10.91 19.25 -10.45
N LYS A 118 9.96 18.35 -10.70
CA LYS A 118 9.65 17.77 -12.02
C LYS A 118 8.41 18.44 -12.65
N LYS A 119 8.30 19.77 -12.56
CA LYS A 119 7.56 20.51 -13.60
C LYS A 119 8.44 20.49 -14.85
N PRO A 120 7.93 20.12 -16.03
CA PRO A 120 8.66 20.41 -17.25
C PRO A 120 8.73 21.93 -17.39
N ASP A 121 9.93 22.46 -17.56
CA ASP A 121 10.07 23.76 -18.20
C ASP A 121 9.41 23.68 -19.58
N PRO A 122 8.55 24.64 -19.98
CA PRO A 122 7.89 24.62 -21.27
C PRO A 122 8.84 25.08 -22.38
N GLU A 123 9.96 24.40 -22.62
CA GLU A 123 10.94 24.81 -23.67
C GLU A 123 11.63 23.68 -24.43
N THR A 124 11.07 22.46 -24.53
CA THR A 124 11.73 21.39 -25.33
C THR A 124 10.85 20.67 -26.34
N GLU A 125 9.60 21.10 -26.58
CA GLU A 125 8.77 20.50 -27.65
C GLU A 125 8.63 21.35 -28.93
N MET A 126 9.08 22.62 -28.98
CA MET A 126 8.86 23.46 -30.19
C MET A 126 10.06 23.57 -31.14
N ALA A 127 11.24 23.06 -30.79
CA ALA A 127 12.43 23.19 -31.64
C ALA A 127 12.65 22.01 -32.61
N SER A 128 11.93 20.89 -32.44
CA SER A 128 12.21 19.67 -33.22
C SER A 128 11.31 19.46 -34.46
N SER A 129 10.34 20.34 -34.75
CA SER A 129 9.37 20.12 -35.83
C SER A 129 9.28 21.21 -36.90
N LEU A 130 10.09 22.29 -36.87
CA LEU A 130 9.89 23.46 -37.75
C LEU A 130 11.13 24.02 -38.47
N LEU A 131 12.02 23.18 -39.07
CA LEU A 131 12.74 23.46 -40.36
C LEU A 131 14.10 22.74 -40.46
N PRO A 132 14.19 21.67 -41.28
CA PRO A 132 15.37 21.59 -42.17
C PRO A 132 15.03 21.46 -43.66
N ASN A 133 13.76 21.44 -44.08
CA ASN A 133 13.41 20.98 -45.43
C ASN A 133 12.82 22.00 -46.41
N THR A 134 12.81 23.30 -46.10
CA THR A 134 12.39 24.32 -47.09
C THR A 134 13.32 25.53 -47.08
N LEU A 135 14.27 25.51 -48.01
CA LEU A 135 14.85 26.64 -48.78
C LEU A 135 16.30 26.36 -49.23
N LYS A 136 16.58 25.11 -49.61
CA LYS A 136 17.46 24.82 -50.75
C LYS A 136 16.63 24.93 -52.04
N SER A 137 16.16 26.12 -52.39
CA SER A 137 15.67 26.42 -53.74
C SER A 137 15.44 27.92 -53.90
N SER A 138 16.06 28.45 -54.95
CA SER A 138 15.65 29.64 -55.70
C SER A 138 16.21 31.00 -55.26
N VAL A 139 17.34 31.32 -55.93
CA VAL A 139 17.73 32.62 -56.51
C VAL A 139 18.14 33.74 -55.56
#